data_AF-A0A7U9SWT0-F1
#
_entry.id   AF-A0A7U9SWT0-F1
#
_cell.length_a   1.000
_cell.length_b   1.000
_cell.length_c   1.000
_cell.angle_alpha   90.00
_cell.angle_beta   90.00
_cell.angle_gamma   90.00
#
_symmetry.space_group_name_H-M   'P 1'
#
loop_
_entity.id
_entity.type
_entity.pdbx_description
1 polymer ?
#
loop_
_entity_poly.entity_id
_entity_poly.type
_entity_poly.pdbx_seq_one_letter_code
_entity_poly.pdbx_strand_id
1 'polypeptide(L)'
;MSRIIEDYYAKAKVMPLLLKRKMTKLSRHSDIAAEFEYWIAEKQYKDRNCIVVEGYSAKRLSELSKFLDGEGAFMLLIELRENPKNALEKISNGFKIK
;
A
#
# COMPACT_ATOMS: atom_id res chain seq x y z
N MET A 1 9.57 -8.84 -11.67
CA MET A 1 9.58 -8.67 -10.20
C MET A 1 10.37 -7.41 -9.89
N SER A 2 9.77 -6.51 -9.12
CA SER A 2 10.25 -5.15 -8.90
C SER A 2 11.40 -5.13 -7.89
N ARG A 3 12.64 -5.02 -8.37
CA ARG A 3 13.84 -4.97 -7.51
C ARG A 3 13.81 -3.81 -6.51
N ILE A 4 13.13 -2.71 -6.85
CA ILE A 4 13.00 -1.51 -6.03
C ILE A 4 12.24 -1.80 -4.72
N ILE A 5 11.11 -2.49 -4.82
CA ILE A 5 10.30 -2.88 -3.65
C ILE A 5 11.08 -3.86 -2.77
N GLU A 6 11.76 -4.83 -3.38
CA GLU A 6 12.56 -5.82 -2.64
C GLU A 6 13.68 -5.15 -1.85
N ASP A 7 14.43 -4.24 -2.45
CA ASP A 7 15.50 -3.46 -1.80
C ASP A 7 14.95 -2.57 -0.67
N TYR A 8 13.80 -1.93 -0.89
CA TYR A 8 13.11 -1.13 0.13
C TYR A 8 12.82 -1.97 1.39
N TYR A 9 12.27 -3.17 1.23
CA TYR A 9 11.99 -4.07 2.34
C TYR A 9 13.24 -4.67 2.97
N ALA A 10 14.26 -4.96 2.17
CA ALA A 10 15.55 -5.44 2.67
C ALA A 10 16.21 -4.40 3.59
N LYS A 11 16.18 -3.11 3.18
CA LYS A 11 16.65 -1.98 4.00
C LYS A 11 15.82 -1.79 5.27
N ALA A 12 14.50 -2.00 5.18
CA ALA A 12 13.60 -1.97 6.34
C ALA A 12 13.76 -3.17 7.29
N LYS A 13 14.68 -4.11 7.02
CA LYS A 13 14.94 -5.33 7.80
C LYS A 13 13.67 -6.15 8.04
N VAL A 14 12.76 -6.17 7.06
CA VAL A 14 11.53 -6.96 7.16
C VAL A 14 11.86 -8.44 7.11
N MET A 15 11.23 -9.23 7.97
CA MET A 15 11.42 -10.67 8.03
C MET A 15 11.12 -11.31 6.66
N PRO A 16 11.98 -12.21 6.14
CA PRO A 16 11.86 -12.74 4.78
C PRO A 16 10.52 -13.45 4.50
N LEU A 17 9.92 -14.09 5.51
CA LEU A 17 8.59 -14.71 5.39
C LEU A 17 7.48 -13.67 5.16
N LEU A 18 7.53 -12.55 5.87
CA LEU A 18 6.59 -11.44 5.70
C LEU A 18 6.81 -10.75 4.36
N LEU A 19 8.07 -10.55 3.98
CA LEU A 19 8.45 -10.00 2.67
C LEU A 19 7.84 -10.84 1.55
N LYS A 20 8.02 -12.17 1.57
CA LYS A 20 7.50 -13.07 0.53
C LYS A 20 5.98 -12.97 0.41
N ARG A 21 5.25 -12.90 1.54
CA ARG A 21 3.79 -12.70 1.54
C ARG A 21 3.41 -11.34 0.95
N LYS A 22 4.06 -10.27 1.38
CA LYS A 22 3.82 -8.89 0.88
C LYS A 22 4.09 -8.79 -0.62
N MET A 23 5.22 -9.32 -1.08
CA MET A 23 5.56 -9.37 -2.51
C MET A 23 4.59 -10.24 -3.31
N THR A 24 4.07 -11.34 -2.74
CA THR A 24 3.07 -12.16 -3.43
C THR A 24 1.78 -11.38 -3.66
N LYS A 25 1.32 -10.62 -2.65
CA LYS A 25 0.17 -9.73 -2.78
C LYS A 25 0.41 -8.63 -3.82
N LEU A 26 1.56 -7.95 -3.75
CA LEU A 26 1.94 -6.92 -4.73
C LEU A 26 2.05 -7.49 -6.15
N SER A 27 2.62 -8.69 -6.33
CA SER A 27 2.68 -9.35 -7.64
C SER A 27 1.31 -9.64 -8.23
N ARG A 28 0.31 -9.99 -7.40
CA ARG A 28 -1.08 -10.19 -7.84
C ARG A 28 -1.77 -8.88 -8.26
N HIS A 29 -1.28 -7.75 -7.75
CA HIS A 29 -1.81 -6.42 -8.02
C HIS A 29 -0.71 -5.53 -8.61
N SER A 30 -0.27 -5.89 -9.81
CA SER A 30 0.88 -5.26 -10.47
C SER A 30 0.70 -3.76 -10.71
N ASP A 31 -0.54 -3.29 -10.86
CA ASP A 31 -0.90 -1.88 -10.94
C ASP A 31 -0.57 -1.10 -9.66
N ILE A 32 -0.93 -1.65 -8.49
CA ILE A 32 -0.60 -1.07 -7.18
C ILE A 32 0.91 -1.17 -6.92
N ALA A 33 1.53 -2.29 -7.30
CA ALA A 33 2.98 -2.46 -7.15
C ALA A 33 3.76 -1.42 -7.96
N ALA A 34 3.36 -1.15 -9.20
CA ALA A 34 3.99 -0.14 -10.04
C ALA A 34 3.86 1.28 -9.45
N GLU A 35 2.73 1.60 -8.81
CA GLU A 35 2.58 2.88 -8.11
C GLU A 35 3.42 2.94 -6.84
N PHE A 36 3.54 1.83 -6.11
CA PHE A 36 4.42 1.76 -4.95
C PHE A 36 5.89 1.93 -5.32
N GLU A 37 6.34 1.32 -6.42
CA GLU A 37 7.70 1.56 -6.97
C GLU A 37 7.95 3.02 -7.26
N TYR A 38 6.99 3.68 -7.91
CA TYR A 38 7.07 5.11 -8.18
C TYR A 38 7.19 5.92 -6.88
N TRP A 39 6.39 5.59 -5.87
CA TRP A 39 6.49 6.25 -4.56
C TRP A 39 7.83 5.96 -3.87
N ILE A 40 8.40 4.76 -4.00
CA ILE A 40 9.72 4.46 -3.41
C ILE A 40 10.80 5.31 -4.08
N ALA A 41 10.76 5.45 -5.41
CA ALA A 41 11.74 6.21 -6.19
C ALA A 41 11.59 7.73 -6.02
N GLU A 42 10.36 8.25 -6.19
CA GLU A 42 10.06 9.68 -6.23
C GLU A 42 9.63 10.26 -4.88
N LYS A 43 9.33 9.39 -3.89
CA LYS A 43 8.76 9.75 -2.58
C LYS A 43 7.48 10.57 -2.66
N GLN A 44 6.74 10.41 -3.76
CA GLN A 44 5.53 11.16 -4.07
C GLN A 44 4.42 10.25 -4.55
N TYR A 45 3.18 10.53 -4.12
CA TYR A 45 2.00 9.84 -4.64
C TYR A 45 1.60 10.43 -5.99
N LYS A 46 1.09 9.58 -6.88
CA LYS A 46 0.54 10.06 -8.15
C LYS A 46 -0.75 10.84 -7.90
N ASP A 47 -0.83 12.03 -8.47
CA ASP A 47 -2.05 12.85 -8.43
C ASP A 47 -2.94 12.57 -9.66
N ARG A 48 -2.31 12.39 -10.82
CA ARG A 48 -2.96 12.03 -12.09
C ARG A 48 -2.72 10.55 -12.41
N ASN A 49 -3.78 9.86 -12.85
CA ASN A 49 -3.74 8.44 -13.22
C ASN A 49 -3.33 7.51 -12.06
N CYS A 50 -3.71 7.87 -10.83
CA CYS A 50 -3.47 7.06 -9.64
C CYS A 50 -4.46 5.90 -9.54
N ILE A 51 -4.04 4.85 -8.83
CA ILE A 51 -4.89 3.70 -8.56
C ILE A 51 -5.92 4.09 -7.50
N VAL A 52 -7.19 3.98 -7.88
CA VAL A 52 -8.34 4.21 -7.01
C VAL A 52 -9.06 2.88 -6.83
N VAL A 53 -9.19 2.43 -5.59
CA VAL A 53 -9.97 1.24 -5.22
C VAL A 53 -11.08 1.68 -4.29
N GLU A 54 -12.32 1.36 -4.62
CA GLU A 54 -13.52 1.75 -3.83
C GLU A 54 -13.59 3.27 -3.52
N GLY A 55 -13.06 4.12 -4.41
CA GLY A 55 -13.05 5.58 -4.24
C GLY A 55 -11.88 6.14 -3.40
N TYR A 56 -10.97 5.29 -2.93
CA TYR A 56 -9.76 5.68 -2.19
C TYR A 56 -8.49 5.44 -3.02
N SER A 57 -7.60 6.43 -3.05
CA SER A 57 -6.26 6.32 -3.63
C SER A 57 -5.20 6.24 -2.52
N ALA A 58 -3.99 5.83 -2.87
CA ALA A 58 -2.87 5.74 -1.92
C ALA A 58 -2.64 7.09 -1.21
N LYS A 59 -2.69 8.18 -1.99
CA LYS A 59 -2.61 9.55 -1.49
C LYS A 59 -3.71 9.83 -0.46
N ARG A 60 -4.97 9.57 -0.82
CA ARG A 60 -6.09 9.83 0.07
C ARG A 60 -5.99 9.02 1.36
N LEU A 61 -5.53 7.78 1.29
CA LEU A 61 -5.29 6.95 2.47
C LEU A 61 -4.16 7.53 3.35
N SER A 62 -3.06 7.99 2.75
CA SER A 62 -1.97 8.64 3.49
C SER A 62 -2.42 9.92 4.23
N GLU A 63 -3.38 10.65 3.66
CA GLU A 63 -3.98 11.85 4.28
C GLU A 63 -4.90 11.51 5.46
N LEU A 64 -5.50 10.31 5.48
CA LEU A 64 -6.36 9.87 6.58
C LEU A 64 -5.59 9.58 7.86
N SER A 65 -4.37 9.04 7.75
CA SER A 65 -3.58 8.65 8.91
C SER A 65 -2.09 8.57 8.61
N LYS A 66 -1.25 9.09 9.52
CA LYS A 66 0.21 8.94 9.44
C LYS A 66 0.67 7.49 9.39
N PHE A 67 -0.12 6.56 9.92
CA PHE A 67 0.18 5.12 9.86
C PHE A 67 0.01 4.51 8.46
N LEU A 68 -0.73 5.20 7.60
CA LEU A 68 -0.93 4.81 6.20
C LEU A 68 0.02 5.54 5.28
N ASP A 69 0.92 6.37 5.80
CA ASP A 69 1.93 6.99 4.95
C ASP A 69 2.93 5.95 4.45
N GLY A 70 3.16 5.96 3.14
CA GLY A 70 3.99 5.04 2.41
C GLY A 70 3.34 3.67 2.25
N GLU A 71 4.05 2.64 2.71
CA GLU A 71 3.64 1.24 2.53
C GLU A 71 2.22 0.95 3.04
N GLY A 72 1.81 1.57 4.13
CA GLY A 72 0.50 1.35 4.75
C GLY A 72 -0.66 1.65 3.78
N ALA A 73 -0.57 2.74 3.01
CA ALA A 73 -1.56 3.10 2.00
C ALA A 73 -1.67 2.03 0.90
N PHE A 74 -0.53 1.54 0.39
CA PHE A 74 -0.53 0.52 -0.67
C PHE A 74 -1.04 -0.83 -0.16
N MET A 75 -0.67 -1.22 1.06
CA MET A 75 -1.19 -2.43 1.70
C MET A 75 -2.70 -2.36 1.92
N LEU A 76 -3.20 -1.21 2.37
CA LEU A 76 -4.64 -1.00 2.59
C LEU A 76 -5.40 -0.93 1.27
N LEU A 77 -4.82 -0.36 0.19
CA LEU A 77 -5.36 -0.42 -1.16
C LEU A 77 -5.55 -1.86 -1.66
N ILE A 78 -4.54 -2.71 -1.44
CA ILE A 78 -4.65 -4.14 -1.75
C ILE A 78 -5.75 -4.78 -0.91
N GLU A 79 -5.82 -4.46 0.39
CA GLU A 79 -6.86 -4.98 1.26
C GLU A 79 -8.26 -4.51 0.85
N LEU A 80 -8.43 -3.27 0.39
CA LEU A 80 -9.66 -2.75 -0.20
C LEU A 80 -10.06 -3.56 -1.44
N ARG A 81 -9.09 -4.00 -2.23
CA ARG A 81 -9.35 -4.76 -3.46
C ARG A 81 -9.68 -6.23 -3.16
N GLU A 82 -9.01 -6.84 -2.20
CA GLU A 82 -9.25 -8.23 -1.80
C GLU A 82 -10.50 -8.36 -0.92
N ASN A 83 -10.72 -7.42 0.00
CA ASN A 83 -11.77 -7.46 1.01
C ASN A 83 -12.25 -6.03 1.38
N PRO A 84 -13.04 -5.39 0.49
CA PRO A 84 -13.44 -4.00 0.63
C PRO A 84 -14.20 -3.72 1.91
N LYS A 85 -15.07 -4.64 2.36
CA LYS A 85 -15.86 -4.49 3.59
C LYS A 85 -14.96 -4.26 4.82
N ASN A 86 -13.97 -5.13 5.02
CA ASN A 86 -13.09 -5.06 6.19
C ASN A 86 -12.20 -3.81 6.16
N ALA A 87 -11.67 -3.48 4.98
CA ALA A 87 -10.84 -2.28 4.83
C ALA A 87 -11.65 -0.98 5.01
N LEU A 88 -12.87 -0.91 4.47
CA LEU A 88 -13.79 0.21 4.69
C LEU A 88 -14.19 0.33 6.17
N GLU A 89 -14.41 -0.79 6.86
CA GLU A 89 -14.65 -0.77 8.32
C GLU A 89 -13.45 -0.21 9.09
N LYS A 90 -12.21 -0.56 8.70
CA LYS A 90 -10.99 0.01 9.32
C LYS A 90 -10.87 1.52 9.10
N ILE A 91 -11.16 1.97 7.87
CA ILE A 91 -11.18 3.40 7.51
C ILE A 91 -12.26 4.12 8.30
N SER A 92 -13.48 3.57 8.33
CA SER A 92 -14.64 4.16 9.02
C SER A 92 -14.49 4.16 10.53
N ASN A 93 -13.84 3.15 11.12
CA ASN A 93 -13.53 3.11 12.55
C ASN A 93 -12.33 4.02 12.94
N GLY A 94 -11.77 4.76 11.97
CA GLY A 94 -10.76 5.79 12.21
C GLY A 94 -9.42 5.25 12.72
N PHE A 95 -9.04 4.03 12.31
CA PHE A 95 -7.80 3.38 12.75
C PHE A 95 -7.60 3.45 14.27
N LYS A 96 -8.67 3.32 15.06
CA LYS A 96 -8.61 3.33 16.53
C LYS A 96 -7.66 2.23 17.00
N ILE A 97 -6.45 2.63 17.35
CA ILE A 97 -5.52 1.85 18.15
C ILE A 97 -6.19 1.74 19.52
N LYS A 98 -6.58 0.53 19.90
CA LYS A 98 -7.13 0.25 21.22
C LYS A 98 -5.98 0.01 22.20
#